data_AF-A0AA94VBC3-F1
#
_entry.id   AF-A0AA94VBC3-F1
#
_cell.length_a   1.000
_cell.length_b   1.000
_cell.length_c   1.000
_cell.angle_alpha   90.00
_cell.angle_beta   90.00
_cell.angle_gamma   90.00
#
_symmetry.space_group_name_H-M   'P 1'
#
loop_
_entity.id
_entity.type
_entity.pdbx_description
1 polymer ?
#
loop_
_entity_poly.entity_id
_entity_poly.type
_entity_poly.pdbx_seq_one_letter_code
_entity_poly.pdbx_strand_id
1 'polypeptide(L)'
;MRTLTITTNADWKSALRVAGKRAAIGLESGEYQGETLNFETPGTFFSRLTERRWELLNVLLGSGTVGVRELARRLNRDVKRVHEDAAVLVELGLIEKDERGALSCPFEHIHIDMMMVSARQVA
;
A
#
# COMPACT_ATOMS: atom_id res chain seq x y z
N MET A 1 -1.81 15.74 5.22
CA MET A 1 -1.60 14.41 5.81
C MET A 1 -2.05 13.36 4.82
N ARG A 2 -1.15 12.49 4.34
CA ARG A 2 -1.46 11.50 3.30
C ARG A 2 -2.04 10.24 3.93
N THR A 3 -3.11 9.71 3.35
CA THR A 3 -3.77 8.49 3.81
C THR A 3 -3.99 7.58 2.63
N LEU A 4 -3.53 6.34 2.76
CA LEU A 4 -3.82 5.29 1.80
C LEU A 4 -5.00 4.45 2.29
N THR A 5 -5.97 4.23 1.41
CA THR A 5 -7.00 3.21 1.60
C THR A 5 -6.73 2.03 0.69
N ILE A 6 -6.55 0.84 1.27
CA ILE A 6 -6.44 -0.42 0.53
C ILE A 6 -7.80 -1.10 0.52
N THR A 7 -8.33 -1.39 -0.66
CA THR A 7 -9.63 -2.06 -0.84
C THR A 7 -9.50 -3.39 -1.56
N THR A 8 -10.48 -4.27 -1.37
CA THR A 8 -10.67 -5.44 -2.24
C THR A 8 -11.95 -5.30 -3.05
N ASN A 9 -11.83 -5.15 -4.37
CA ASN A 9 -12.96 -5.10 -5.30
C ASN A 9 -12.59 -5.75 -6.64
N ALA A 10 -13.33 -6.80 -7.01
CA ALA A 10 -13.13 -7.49 -8.28
C ALA A 10 -13.55 -6.62 -9.49
N ASP A 11 -14.49 -5.68 -9.30
CA ASP A 11 -14.86 -4.70 -10.32
C ASP A 11 -13.87 -3.51 -10.35
N TRP A 12 -12.70 -3.77 -10.92
CA TRP A 12 -11.66 -2.75 -11.09
C TRP A 12 -12.12 -1.54 -11.91
N LYS A 13 -13.11 -1.70 -12.80
CA LYS A 13 -13.65 -0.59 -13.59
C LYS A 13 -14.42 0.38 -12.69
N SER A 14 -15.21 -0.14 -11.75
CA SER A 14 -15.91 0.70 -10.78
C SER A 14 -14.92 1.39 -9.83
N ALA A 15 -13.88 0.68 -9.37
CA ALA A 15 -12.81 1.31 -8.59
C ALA A 15 -12.12 2.45 -9.37
N LEU A 16 -11.79 2.24 -10.65
CA LEU A 16 -11.17 3.27 -11.49
C LEU A 16 -12.09 4.48 -11.72
N ARG A 17 -13.40 4.26 -11.92
CA ARG A 17 -14.36 5.37 -12.03
C ARG A 17 -14.46 6.20 -10.75
N VAL A 18 -14.44 5.56 -9.58
CA VAL A 18 -14.44 6.25 -8.29
C VAL A 18 -13.16 7.08 -8.13
N ALA A 19 -12.01 6.50 -8.44
CA ALA A 19 -10.73 7.21 -8.43
C ALA A 19 -10.74 8.42 -9.38
N GLY A 20 -11.25 8.26 -10.60
CA GLY A 20 -11.37 9.36 -11.57
C GLY A 20 -12.28 10.50 -11.09
N LYS A 21 -13.40 10.18 -10.46
CA LYS A 21 -14.28 11.19 -9.84
C LYS A 21 -13.58 11.95 -8.71
N ARG A 22 -12.87 11.24 -7.83
CA ARG A 22 -12.07 11.87 -6.77
C ARG A 22 -10.99 12.78 -7.36
N ALA A 23 -10.29 12.35 -8.40
CA ALA A 23 -9.29 13.17 -9.07
C ALA A 23 -9.88 14.47 -9.66
N ALA A 24 -11.07 14.42 -10.28
CA ALA A 24 -11.76 15.60 -10.78
C ALA A 24 -12.11 16.59 -9.64
N ILE A 25 -12.66 16.09 -8.52
CA ILE A 25 -12.95 16.89 -7.33
C ILE A 25 -11.66 17.52 -6.78
N GLY A 26 -10.56 16.76 -6.72
CA GLY A 26 -9.27 17.27 -6.26
C GLY A 26 -8.71 18.36 -7.17
N LEU A 27 -8.92 18.27 -8.47
CA LEU A 27 -8.50 19.31 -9.43
C LEU A 27 -9.30 20.60 -9.26
N GLU A 28 -10.61 20.49 -9.00
CA GLU A 28 -11.50 21.64 -8.79
C GLU A 28 -11.28 22.31 -7.42
N SER A 29 -11.13 21.51 -6.36
CA SER A 29 -10.98 22.00 -4.98
C SER A 29 -9.54 22.39 -4.61
N GLY A 30 -8.55 21.80 -5.28
CA GLY A 30 -7.14 21.87 -4.87
C GLY A 30 -6.82 21.08 -3.60
N GLU A 31 -7.79 20.33 -3.06
CA GLU A 31 -7.64 19.58 -1.82
C GLU A 31 -7.22 18.12 -2.07
N TYR A 32 -6.42 17.57 -1.15
CA TYR A 32 -6.02 16.16 -1.18
C TYR A 32 -7.22 15.24 -0.92
N GLN A 33 -7.46 14.30 -1.84
CA GLN A 33 -8.64 13.41 -1.81
C GLN A 33 -8.36 12.01 -1.24
N GLY A 34 -7.16 11.77 -0.72
CA GLY A 34 -6.71 10.43 -0.33
C GLY A 34 -6.19 9.62 -1.51
N GLU A 35 -5.41 8.59 -1.20
CA GLU A 35 -4.88 7.63 -2.16
C GLU A 35 -5.60 6.29 -1.99
N THR A 36 -5.76 5.54 -3.09
CA THR A 36 -6.46 4.25 -3.04
C THR A 36 -5.71 3.20 -3.83
N LEU A 37 -5.49 2.04 -3.21
CA LEU A 37 -4.91 0.86 -3.83
C LEU A 37 -5.94 -0.26 -3.78
N ASN A 38 -6.37 -0.75 -4.96
CA ASN A 38 -7.36 -1.81 -5.04
C ASN A 38 -6.74 -3.14 -5.44
N PHE A 39 -7.07 -4.19 -4.70
CA PHE A 39 -6.79 -5.58 -5.06
C PHE A 39 -8.07 -6.25 -5.59
N GLU A 40 -7.93 -7.14 -6.56
CA GLU A 40 -9.07 -7.86 -7.14
C GLU A 40 -9.72 -8.81 -6.12
N THR A 41 -8.90 -9.48 -5.31
CA THR A 41 -9.36 -10.43 -4.29
C THR A 41 -8.55 -10.32 -2.99
N PRO A 42 -9.09 -10.75 -1.85
CA PRO A 42 -8.32 -10.93 -0.61
C PRO A 42 -7.08 -11.81 -0.80
N GLY A 43 -7.17 -12.87 -1.61
CA GLY A 43 -6.03 -13.75 -1.89
C GLY A 43 -4.88 -13.02 -2.59
N THR A 44 -5.19 -12.16 -3.56
CA THR A 44 -4.20 -11.32 -4.24
C THR A 44 -3.57 -10.31 -3.28
N PHE A 45 -4.35 -9.73 -2.37
CA PHE A 45 -3.85 -8.86 -1.32
C PHE A 45 -2.86 -9.62 -0.41
N PHE A 46 -3.23 -10.78 0.14
CA PHE A 46 -2.36 -11.53 1.06
C PHE A 46 -1.09 -12.10 0.40
N SER A 47 -1.13 -12.40 -0.91
CA SER A 47 0.07 -12.85 -1.64
C SER A 47 1.08 -11.73 -1.88
N ARG A 48 0.59 -10.49 -2.03
CA ARG A 48 1.41 -9.30 -2.27
C ARG A 48 1.83 -8.63 -0.96
N LEU A 49 0.99 -8.65 0.07
CA LEU A 49 1.20 -8.04 1.37
C LEU A 49 1.29 -9.12 2.45
N THR A 50 2.39 -9.86 2.41
CA THR A 50 2.71 -10.90 3.38
C THR A 50 3.05 -10.31 4.75
N GLU A 51 3.02 -11.13 5.80
CA GLU A 51 3.43 -10.73 7.17
C GLU A 51 4.79 -10.00 7.19
N ARG A 52 5.78 -10.54 6.49
CA ARG A 52 7.12 -9.94 6.38
C ARG A 52 7.15 -8.56 5.73
N ARG A 53 6.23 -8.27 4.81
CA ARG A 53 6.10 -6.97 4.15
C ARG A 53 5.30 -6.01 5.03
N TRP A 54 4.32 -6.52 5.77
CA TRP A 54 3.62 -5.78 6.81
C TRP A 54 4.55 -5.30 7.92
N GLU A 55 5.45 -6.16 8.41
CA GLU A 55 6.48 -5.77 9.37
C GLU A 55 7.38 -4.66 8.83
N LEU A 56 7.83 -4.81 7.56
CA LEU A 56 8.68 -3.82 6.90
C LEU A 56 7.97 -2.46 6.80
N LEU A 57 6.71 -2.45 6.39
CA LEU A 57 5.89 -1.24 6.32
C LEU A 57 5.73 -0.60 7.70
N ASN A 58 5.41 -1.40 8.72
CA ASN A 58 5.22 -0.92 10.08
C ASN A 58 6.48 -0.26 10.64
N VAL A 59 7.67 -0.80 10.32
CA VAL A 59 8.94 -0.16 10.70
C VAL A 59 9.17 1.15 9.95
N LEU A 60 8.75 1.28 8.70
CA LEU A 60 8.92 2.51 7.92
C LEU A 60 7.89 3.60 8.23
N LEU A 61 6.69 3.21 8.69
CA LEU A 61 5.63 4.15 9.04
C LEU A 61 6.12 5.09 10.16
N GLY A 62 6.18 6.40 9.87
CA GLY A 62 6.66 7.40 10.82
C GLY A 62 8.19 7.41 11.08
N SER A 63 8.97 6.54 10.44
CA SER A 63 10.43 6.46 10.64
C SER A 63 11.26 7.44 9.80
N GLY A 64 10.61 8.21 8.91
CA GLY A 64 11.30 9.01 7.90
C GLY A 64 12.03 8.13 6.87
N THR A 65 13.13 8.65 6.32
CA THR A 65 13.91 7.96 5.29
C THR A 65 14.95 7.03 5.92
N VAL A 66 14.94 5.75 5.52
CA VAL A 66 15.79 4.68 6.09
C VAL A 66 16.49 3.90 4.97
N GLY A 67 17.81 3.71 5.08
CA GLY A 67 18.55 2.87 4.13
C GLY A 67 18.25 1.37 4.31
N VAL A 68 18.28 0.60 3.23
CA VAL A 68 17.94 -0.85 3.22
C VAL A 68 18.73 -1.67 4.27
N ARG A 69 20.01 -1.37 4.47
CA ARG A 69 20.84 -2.08 5.46
C ARG A 69 20.42 -1.78 6.90
N GLU A 70 20.07 -0.53 7.18
CA GLU A 70 19.57 -0.13 8.49
C GLU A 70 18.19 -0.75 8.75
N LEU A 71 17.32 -0.75 7.74
CA LEU A 71 16.02 -1.41 7.82
C LEU A 71 16.17 -2.91 8.10
N ALA A 72 17.11 -3.58 7.44
CA ALA A 72 17.42 -4.98 7.69
C ALA A 72 17.92 -5.25 9.12
N ARG A 73 18.73 -4.34 9.67
CA ARG A 73 19.17 -4.40 11.07
C ARG A 73 18.00 -4.25 12.04
N ARG A 74 17.09 -3.30 11.81
CA ARG A 74 15.88 -3.09 12.64
C ARG A 74 14.95 -4.31 12.62
N LEU A 75 14.82 -4.93 11.46
CA LEU A 75 13.98 -6.13 11.27
C LEU A 75 14.68 -7.43 11.71
N ASN A 76 15.97 -7.39 12.07
CA ASN A 76 16.80 -8.57 12.32
C ASN A 76 16.72 -9.62 11.18
N ARG A 77 16.87 -9.15 9.93
CA ARG A 77 16.68 -9.95 8.72
C ARG A 77 17.83 -9.77 7.73
N ASP A 78 17.97 -10.75 6.84
CA ASP A 78 18.93 -10.69 5.74
C ASP A 78 18.63 -9.53 4.78
N VAL A 79 19.67 -8.79 4.39
CA VAL A 79 19.58 -7.57 3.56
C VAL A 79 18.98 -7.88 2.18
N LYS A 80 19.34 -9.01 1.56
CA LYS A 80 18.82 -9.39 0.24
C LYS A 80 17.31 -9.61 0.31
N ARG A 81 16.84 -10.35 1.32
CA ARG A 81 15.40 -10.58 1.52
C ARG A 81 14.62 -9.28 1.80
N VAL A 82 15.22 -8.35 2.56
CA VAL A 82 14.61 -7.04 2.82
C VAL A 82 14.56 -6.19 1.55
N HIS A 83 15.59 -6.23 0.71
CA HIS A 83 15.58 -5.56 -0.60
C HIS A 83 14.49 -6.13 -1.51
N GLU A 84 14.33 -7.45 -1.59
CA GLU A 84 13.28 -8.11 -2.38
C GLU A 84 11.88 -7.72 -1.91
N ASP A 85 11.64 -7.73 -0.60
CA ASP A 85 10.34 -7.30 -0.03
C ASP A 85 10.09 -5.81 -0.22
N ALA A 86 11.10 -4.96 -0.05
CA ALA A 86 11.00 -3.53 -0.31
C ALA A 86 10.68 -3.25 -1.78
N ALA A 87 11.24 -3.99 -2.73
CA ALA A 87 10.95 -3.83 -4.15
C ALA A 87 9.47 -4.05 -4.47
N VAL A 88 8.85 -5.07 -3.87
CA VAL A 88 7.39 -5.31 -4.02
C VAL A 88 6.57 -4.17 -3.44
N LEU A 89 6.98 -3.62 -2.29
CA LEU A 89 6.29 -2.50 -1.66
C LEU A 89 6.45 -1.19 -2.44
N VAL A 90 7.60 -0.98 -3.08
CA VAL A 90 7.81 0.15 -4.02
C VAL A 90 6.91 -0.02 -5.24
N GLU A 91 6.85 -1.23 -5.82
CA GLU A 91 5.98 -1.53 -6.97
C GLU A 91 4.49 -1.27 -6.67
N LEU A 92 4.06 -1.55 -5.44
CA LEU A 92 2.70 -1.28 -4.97
C LEU A 92 2.45 0.20 -4.61
N GLY A 93 3.49 1.05 -4.60
CA GLY A 93 3.40 2.44 -4.18
C GLY A 93 3.21 2.64 -2.67
N LEU A 94 3.50 1.61 -1.86
CA LEU A 94 3.36 1.66 -0.40
C LEU A 94 4.56 2.32 0.28
N ILE A 95 5.71 2.26 -0.38
CA ILE A 95 6.93 2.98 0.01
C ILE A 95 7.56 3.60 -1.22
N GLU A 96 8.30 4.69 -1.01
CA GLU A 96 9.06 5.38 -2.03
C GLU A 96 10.54 5.08 -1.85
N LYS A 97 11.29 5.10 -2.94
CA LYS A 97 12.75 4.92 -2.96
C LYS A 97 13.39 6.15 -3.57
N ASP A 98 14.33 6.77 -2.86
CA ASP A 98 15.07 7.92 -3.35
C ASP A 98 16.22 7.53 -4.30
N GLU A 99 16.89 8.52 -4.88
CA GLU A 99 18.03 8.32 -5.81
C GLU A 99 19.21 7.59 -5.15
N ARG A 100 19.34 7.68 -3.83
CA ARG A 100 20.39 7.01 -3.04
C ARG A 100 19.98 5.61 -2.61
N GLY A 101 18.75 5.20 -2.92
CA GLY A 101 18.16 3.93 -2.59
C GLY A 101 17.67 3.80 -1.15
N ALA A 102 17.50 4.91 -0.44
CA ALA A 102 16.83 4.92 0.85
C ALA A 102 15.30 4.87 0.67
N LEU A 103 14.63 4.29 1.65
CA LEU A 103 13.21 3.98 1.61
C LEU A 103 12.44 4.84 2.60
N SER A 104 11.23 5.26 2.24
CA SER A 104 10.32 5.97 3.14
C SER A 104 8.87 5.57 2.87
N CYS A 105 8.05 5.48 3.91
CA CYS A 105 6.61 5.41 3.74
C CYS A 105 6.05 6.84 3.66
N PRO A 106 5.37 7.23 2.55
CA PRO A 106 4.86 8.59 2.41
C PRO A 106 3.55 8.84 3.17
N PHE A 107 2.98 7.79 3.75
CA PHE A 107 1.68 7.81 4.41
C PHE A 107 1.83 7.98 5.91
N GLU A 108 0.91 8.74 6.49
CA GLU A 108 0.75 8.78 7.94
C GLU A 108 -0.21 7.69 8.40
N HIS A 109 -1.25 7.42 7.60
CA HIS A 109 -2.22 6.36 7.84
C HIS A 109 -2.36 5.43 6.64
N ILE A 110 -2.42 4.13 6.92
CA ILE A 110 -2.81 3.10 5.97
C ILE A 110 -4.05 2.42 6.55
N HIS A 111 -5.19 2.60 5.88
CA HIS A 111 -6.44 1.95 6.22
C HIS A 111 -6.70 0.79 5.26
N ILE A 112 -7.17 -0.34 5.78
CA ILE A 112 -7.53 -1.50 4.99
C ILE A 112 -9.03 -1.72 5.17
N ASP A 113 -9.75 -1.78 4.05
CA ASP A 113 -11.17 -2.12 4.01
C ASP A 113 -11.37 -3.38 3.16
N MET A 114 -11.80 -4.45 3.82
CA MET A 114 -12.05 -5.75 3.19
C MET A 114 -13.36 -6.31 3.75
N MET A 115 -14.28 -6.63 2.84
CA MET A 115 -15.58 -7.19 3.18
C MET A 115 -15.77 -8.54 2.50
N MET A 116 -16.09 -9.56 3.30
CA MET A 116 -16.60 -10.83 2.79
C MET A 116 -18.11 -10.87 3.00
N VAL A 117 -18.85 -11.13 1.93
CA VAL A 117 -20.31 -11.34 1.98
C VAL A 117 -20.60 -12.80 1.72
N SER A 118 -21.68 -13.33 2.30
CA SER A 118 -22.08 -14.71 2.00
C SER A 118 -22.45 -14.82 0.52
N ALA A 119 -22.02 -15.91 -0.14
CA ALA A 119 -22.57 -16.25 -1.43
C ALA A 119 -24.07 -16.58 -1.24
N ARG A 120 -24.97 -15.63 -1.53
CA ARG A 120 -26.37 -16.02 -1.73
C ARG A 120 -26.39 -16.85 -3.01
N GLN A 121 -26.52 -18.17 -2.86
CA GLN A 121 -27.04 -18.99 -3.95
C GLN A 121 -28.46 -18.49 -4.22
N VAL A 122 -28.63 -17.82 -5.36
CA VAL A 122 -29.96 -17.66 -5.94
C VAL A 122 -30.33 -19.06 -6.42
N ALA A 123 -31.29 -19.67 -5.72
CA ALA A 123 -31.91 -20.93 -6.11
C ALA A 123 -32.69 -20.77 -7.41
#